data_AF-A0A398D0E9-F1
#
_entry.id   AF-A0A398D0E9-F1
#
_cell.length_a   1.000
_cell.length_b   1.000
_cell.length_c   1.000
_cell.angle_alpha   90.00
_cell.angle_beta   90.00
_cell.angle_gamma   90.00
#
_symmetry.space_group_name_H-M   'P 1'
#
loop_
_entity.id
_entity.type
_entity.pdbx_description
1 polymer ?
#
loop_
_entity_poly.entity_id
_entity_poly.type
_entity_poly.pdbx_seq_one_letter_code
_entity_poly.pdbx_strand_id
1 'polypeptide(L)'
;MCHRNSSEHGSWQRPLLKAGLFKTAEGDHLLLAVHHLVVDGISWRIVLEDLNTGYRQAMNGEAIRFPAKTDSYQTWAKALQGYANRAGVGRSRILASR
;
A
#
# COMPACT_ATOMS: atom_id res chain seq x y z
N MET A 1 0.02 -3.31 -27.98
CA MET A 1 -1.42 -3.33 -27.72
C MET A 1 -1.66 -3.17 -26.21
N CYS A 2 -1.72 -1.93 -25.69
CA CYS A 2 -2.15 -1.68 -24.31
C CYS A 2 -3.66 -1.48 -24.33
N HIS A 3 -4.43 -2.48 -23.88
CA HIS A 3 -5.87 -2.35 -23.72
C HIS A 3 -6.17 -1.43 -22.53
N ARG A 4 -6.47 -0.16 -22.82
CA ARG A 4 -6.98 0.81 -21.86
C ARG A 4 -8.51 0.72 -21.93
N ASN A 5 -9.13 0.02 -20.98
CA ASN A 5 -10.58 0.01 -20.87
C ASN A 5 -11.02 1.14 -19.94
N SER A 6 -11.49 2.22 -20.54
CA SER A 6 -12.11 3.36 -19.85
C SER A 6 -13.62 3.14 -19.86
N SER A 7 -14.18 2.69 -18.74
CA SER A 7 -15.58 2.94 -18.42
C SER A 7 -15.65 3.52 -17.02
N GLU A 8 -16.07 4.78 -16.99
CA GLU A 8 -16.37 5.59 -15.83
C GLU A 8 -17.51 4.93 -15.03
N HIS A 9 -17.59 5.19 -13.71
CA HIS A 9 -18.77 5.31 -12.84
C HIS A 9 -18.28 5.21 -11.37
N GLY A 10 -18.53 6.25 -10.55
CA GLY A 10 -18.21 6.29 -9.11
C GLY A 10 -16.79 6.76 -8.74
N SER A 11 -16.66 8.01 -8.30
CA SER A 11 -15.42 8.72 -7.91
C SER A 11 -14.53 8.01 -6.87
N TRP A 12 -14.99 6.92 -6.24
CA TRP A 12 -14.26 6.16 -5.20
C TRP A 12 -13.94 4.72 -5.59
N GLN A 13 -14.34 4.27 -6.78
CA GLN A 13 -14.10 2.89 -7.26
C GLN A 13 -12.83 2.75 -8.09
N ARG A 14 -12.05 3.83 -8.25
CA ARG A 14 -10.80 3.77 -9.00
C ARG A 14 -9.76 3.01 -8.18
N PRO A 15 -9.14 1.95 -8.71
CA PRO A 15 -8.08 1.25 -8.00
C PRO A 15 -6.96 2.24 -7.66
N LEU A 16 -6.59 2.28 -6.38
CA LEU A 16 -5.57 3.19 -5.84
C LEU A 16 -4.16 2.81 -6.29
N LEU A 17 -4.01 1.64 -6.91
CA LEU A 17 -2.81 1.13 -7.56
C LEU A 17 -3.02 1.07 -9.07
N LYS A 18 -2.05 1.57 -9.82
CA LYS A 18 -1.95 1.43 -11.28
C LYS A 18 -0.58 0.86 -11.63
N ALA A 19 -0.55 -0.05 -12.58
CA ALA A 19 0.68 -0.65 -13.11
C ALA A 19 0.76 -0.43 -14.63
N GLY A 20 1.95 -0.16 -15.15
CA GLY A 20 2.23 -0.03 -16.57
C GLY A 20 3.54 -0.71 -16.93
N LEU A 21 3.53 -1.57 -17.95
CA LEU A 21 4.72 -2.24 -18.46
C LEU A 21 5.11 -1.62 -19.81
N PHE A 22 6.34 -1.12 -19.90
CA PHE A 22 6.90 -0.53 -21.09
C PHE A 22 8.02 -1.43 -21.61
N LYS A 23 7.84 -1.98 -22.81
CA LYS A 23 8.86 -2.82 -23.46
C LYS A 23 9.72 -1.95 -24.35
N THR A 24 11.03 -1.96 -24.14
CA THR A 24 11.99 -1.17 -24.92
C THR A 24 13.09 -2.08 -25.48
N ALA A 25 13.88 -1.56 -26.42
CA ALA A 25 15.01 -2.31 -26.98
C ALA A 25 16.11 -2.59 -25.94
N GLU A 26 16.17 -1.79 -24.87
CA GLU A 26 17.16 -1.88 -23.79
C GLU A 26 16.64 -2.71 -22.59
N GLY A 27 15.37 -3.11 -22.61
CA GLY A 27 14.73 -3.91 -21.56
C GLY A 27 13.27 -3.52 -21.27
N ASP A 28 12.67 -4.23 -20.34
CA ASP A 28 11.29 -3.99 -19.87
C ASP A 28 11.30 -3.12 -18.61
N HIS A 29 10.50 -2.05 -18.59
CA HIS A 29 10.33 -1.15 -17.45
C HIS A 29 8.93 -1.26 -16.86
N LEU A 30 8.84 -1.53 -15.56
CA LEU A 30 7.58 -1.59 -14.82
C LEU A 30 7.38 -0.30 -14.00
N LEU A 31 6.29 0.42 -14.28
CA LEU A 31 5.84 1.55 -13.49
C LEU A 31 4.72 1.10 -12.54
N LEU A 32 4.90 1.34 -11.25
CA LEU A 32 3.87 1.18 -10.22
C LEU A 32 3.54 2.55 -9.63
N ALA A 33 2.29 2.97 -9.74
CA ALA A 33 1.80 4.22 -9.18
C ALA A 33 0.71 3.90 -8.16
N VAL A 34 0.98 4.20 -6.89
CA VAL A 34 0.06 3.97 -5.77
C VAL A 34 -0.22 5.30 -5.08
N HIS A 35 -1.49 5.54 -4.73
CA HIS A 35 -1.88 6.75 -4.02
C HIS A 35 -1.22 6.79 -2.63
N HIS A 36 -0.57 7.90 -2.27
CA HIS A 36 0.11 8.08 -0.99
C HIS A 36 -0.74 7.89 0.29
N LEU A 37 -2.07 7.85 0.17
CA LEU A 37 -2.95 7.63 1.32
C LEU A 37 -2.96 6.18 1.80
N VAL A 38 -2.46 5.24 0.97
CA VAL A 38 -2.47 3.81 1.26
C VAL A 38 -1.06 3.18 1.22
N VAL A 39 -0.02 3.99 1.03
CA VAL A 39 1.36 3.52 0.97
C VAL A 39 2.34 4.53 1.59
N ASP A 40 3.28 4.03 2.36
CA ASP A 40 4.41 4.77 2.92
C ASP A 40 5.75 4.15 2.47
N GLY A 41 6.87 4.75 2.89
CA GLY A 41 8.21 4.28 2.50
C GLY A 41 8.52 2.85 2.94
N ILE A 42 7.98 2.40 4.08
CA ILE A 42 8.17 1.03 4.58
C ILE A 42 7.31 0.04 3.79
N SER A 43 6.08 0.42 3.47
CA SER A 43 5.15 -0.39 2.67
C SER A 43 5.71 -0.69 1.29
N TRP A 44 6.43 0.25 0.67
CA TRP A 44 7.08 0.00 -0.62
C TRP A 44 8.09 -1.14 -0.58
N ARG A 45 8.84 -1.30 0.52
CA ARG A 45 9.78 -2.42 0.68
C ARG A 45 9.04 -3.76 0.66
N ILE A 46 7.92 -3.84 1.37
CA ILE A 46 7.09 -5.05 1.44
C ILE A 46 6.48 -5.36 0.07
N VAL A 47 5.91 -4.35 -0.60
CA VAL A 47 5.29 -4.51 -1.93
C VAL A 47 6.30 -5.01 -2.96
N LEU A 48 7.52 -4.48 -2.98
CA LEU A 48 8.55 -4.90 -3.93
C LEU A 48 9.11 -6.29 -3.61
N GLU A 49 9.25 -6.63 -2.32
CA GLU A 49 9.69 -7.94 -1.87
C GLU A 49 8.67 -9.04 -2.23
N ASP A 50 7.38 -8.78 -1.99
CA ASP A 50 6.29 -9.69 -2.37
C ASP A 50 6.18 -9.79 -3.90
N LEU A 51 6.29 -8.67 -4.63
CA LEU A 51 6.27 -8.69 -6.10
C LEU A 51 7.38 -9.58 -6.66
N ASN A 52 8.61 -9.43 -6.16
CA ASN A 52 9.74 -10.26 -6.59
C ASN A 52 9.52 -11.74 -6.25
N THR A 53 9.04 -12.03 -5.04
CA THR A 53 8.78 -13.42 -4.59
C THR A 53 7.70 -14.08 -5.44
N GLY A 54 6.57 -13.42 -5.64
CA GLY A 54 5.47 -13.93 -6.45
C GLY A 54 5.86 -14.05 -7.92
N TYR A 55 6.66 -13.12 -8.45
CA TYR A 55 7.16 -13.20 -9.82
C TYR A 55 8.07 -14.42 -10.02
N ARG A 56 9.00 -14.68 -9.10
CA ARG A 56 9.88 -15.88 -9.17
C ARG A 56 9.08 -17.18 -9.08
N GLN A 57 8.11 -17.26 -8.16
CA GLN A 57 7.21 -18.42 -8.05
C GLN A 57 6.42 -18.63 -9.36
N ALA A 58 5.88 -17.56 -9.94
CA ALA A 58 5.15 -17.62 -11.21
C ALA A 58 6.05 -18.05 -12.37
N MET A 59 7.30 -17.55 -12.43
CA MET A 59 8.27 -17.97 -13.46
C MET A 59 8.63 -19.45 -13.35
N ASN A 60 8.66 -20.00 -12.13
CA ASN A 60 8.92 -21.41 -11.89
C ASN A 60 7.67 -22.30 -12.08
N GLY A 61 6.50 -21.72 -12.38
CA GLY A 61 5.23 -22.45 -12.44
C GLY A 61 4.71 -22.92 -11.07
N GLU A 62 5.23 -22.36 -9.99
CA GLU A 62 4.81 -22.66 -8.63
C GLU A 62 3.54 -21.87 -8.24
N ALA A 63 2.76 -22.41 -7.31
CA ALA A 63 1.64 -21.67 -6.74
C ALA A 63 2.15 -20.47 -5.94
N ILE A 64 1.64 -19.27 -6.25
CA ILE A 64 2.05 -18.04 -5.57
C ILE A 64 1.62 -18.10 -4.09
N ARG A 65 2.60 -18.02 -3.18
CA ARG A 65 2.39 -18.04 -1.73
C ARG A 65 3.19 -16.91 -1.09
N PHE A 66 2.48 -16.04 -0.40
CA PHE A 66 3.04 -14.97 0.40
C PHE A 66 3.08 -15.34 1.89
N PRO A 67 3.91 -14.67 2.70
CA PRO A 67 3.87 -14.78 4.14
C PRO A 67 2.48 -14.50 4.72
N ALA A 68 2.22 -14.98 5.94
CA ALA A 68 0.98 -14.69 6.63
C ALA A 68 0.80 -13.17 6.79
N LYS A 69 -0.44 -12.70 6.61
CA LYS A 69 -0.78 -11.29 6.81
C LYS A 69 -0.50 -10.88 8.25
N THR A 70 0.15 -9.74 8.42
CA THR A 70 0.25 -9.06 9.71
C THR A 70 -1.08 -8.37 10.05
N ASP A 71 -1.14 -7.69 11.20
CA ASP A 71 -2.32 -6.92 11.59
C ASP A 71 -2.77 -5.96 10.50
N SER A 72 -4.07 -5.95 10.23
CA SER A 72 -4.64 -5.02 9.25
C SER A 72 -4.50 -3.58 9.72
N TYR A 73 -4.34 -2.65 8.78
CA TYR A 73 -4.33 -1.20 9.08
C TYR A 73 -5.58 -0.78 9.87
N GLN A 74 -6.74 -1.38 9.57
CA GLN A 74 -7.98 -1.11 10.31
C GLN A 74 -7.90 -1.55 11.77
N THR A 75 -7.32 -2.72 12.04
CA THR A 75 -7.10 -3.24 13.40
C THR A 75 -6.18 -2.31 14.18
N TRP A 76 -5.06 -1.91 13.57
CA TRP A 76 -4.12 -0.97 14.17
C TRP A 76 -4.76 0.40 14.44
N ALA A 77 -5.50 0.96 13.49
CA ALA A 77 -6.17 2.25 13.65
C ALA A 77 -7.21 2.23 14.79
N LYS A 78 -7.99 1.14 14.90
CA LYS A 78 -8.93 0.95 16.02
C LYS A 78 -8.20 0.84 17.36
N ALA A 79 -7.09 0.11 17.41
CA ALA A 79 -6.28 -0.01 18.62
C ALA A 79 -5.67 1.34 19.02
N LEU A 80 -5.20 2.13 18.05
CA LEU A 80 -4.66 3.48 18.27
C LEU A 80 -5.73 4.43 18.81
N GLN A 81 -6.95 4.41 18.25
CA GLN A 81 -8.08 5.19 18.76
C GLN A 81 -8.45 4.78 20.19
N GLY A 82 -8.47 3.47 20.46
CA GLY A 82 -8.71 2.95 21.81
C GLY A 82 -7.60 3.31 22.79
N TYR A 83 -6.35 3.41 22.33
CA TYR A 83 -5.23 3.90 23.13
C TYR A 83 -5.38 5.40 23.45
N ALA A 84 -5.65 6.23 22.45
CA ALA A 84 -5.85 7.67 22.61
C ALA A 84 -7.06 8.01 23.51
N ASN A 85 -8.08 7.15 23.55
CA ASN A 85 -9.25 7.33 24.41
C ASN A 85 -9.03 6.79 25.84
N ARG A 86 -8.13 5.82 26.03
CA ARG A 86 -7.81 5.26 27.36
C ARG A 86 -6.75 6.06 28.09
N ALA A 87 -5.79 6.61 27.36
CA ALA A 87 -4.91 7.62 27.91
C ALA A 87 -5.65 8.96 27.80
N GLY A 88 -6.02 9.55 28.93
CA GLY A 88 -5.99 11.01 29.03
C GLY A 88 -4.54 11.46 28.81
N VAL A 89 -4.06 11.38 27.55
CA VAL A 89 -2.75 11.86 27.13
C VAL A 89 -2.75 13.32 27.54
N GLY A 90 -1.90 13.61 28.52
CA GLY A 90 -1.94 14.85 29.29
C GLY A 90 -2.15 16.02 28.37
N ARG A 91 -3.26 16.74 28.58
CA ARG A 91 -3.38 18.14 28.18
C ARG A 91 -2.15 18.82 28.77
N SER A 92 -1.11 19.00 27.96
CA SER A 92 -0.03 19.91 28.32
C SER A 92 -0.67 21.29 28.27
N ARG A 93 -1.31 21.64 29.39
CA ARG A 93 -1.76 22.97 29.71
C ARG A 93 -0.46 23.74 29.85
N ILE A 94 0.01 24.28 28.74
CA ILE A 94 0.99 25.36 28.74
C ILE A 94 0.31 26.43 29.58
N LEU A 95 0.72 26.49 30.86
CA LEU A 95 0.38 27.58 31.74
C LEU A 95 1.07 28.78 31.12
N ALA A 96 0.30 29.58 30.38
CA ALA A 96 0.62 30.98 30.19
C ALA A 96 0.52 31.65 31.57
N SER A 97 1.60 31.54 32.36
CA SER A 97 1.85 32.43 33.48
C SER A 97 2.53 33.67 32.93
N ARG A 98 1.76 34.76 32.97
CA ARG A 98 2.14 36.16 33.22
C ARG A 98 3.61 36.54 33.04
#